data_AF-A0A8T9Q974-F1
#
_entry.id   AF-A0A8T9Q974-F1
#
_cell.length_a   1.000
_cell.length_b   1.000
_cell.length_c   1.000
_cell.angle_alpha   90.00
_cell.angle_beta   90.00
_cell.angle_gamma   90.00
#
_symmetry.space_group_name_H-M   'P 1'
#
loop_
_entity.id
_entity.type
_entity.pdbx_description
1 polymer ?
#
loop_
_entity_poly.entity_id
_entity_poly.type
_entity_poly.pdbx_seq_one_letter_code
_entity_poly.pdbx_strand_id
1 'polypeptide(L)'
;MKLKLSTKLFAGFLVISALFALVVFVNYQLSRQVLRNSERVQASQIITAEASTLFRNIIDMESGFRGFMLIGSEAVLQPYYKGEQELLKQFANLRSQIALDDPQYARIQRTQRLYQQWSAYSHLLISEKREARRRNPNQIGMEGMAHRQLAESLTGKQIMDQIRVLFAGFERTELADRDKVRQKLEDSIRQTRLISIIVTVLAIGIGLLWASYITRLIAHRIDMMVGLSTQIATGDYNTRIQDTSQDELTELADSLNVMARTIDSTITQLERRNQELDQFAYVVSHDLKAPLRGIESASRWIEEDMGKDVPDHIREFLMLMRTRVHRMENLISGILDLARIGRTKQADERINVRELLNEIVDSLAPRPVSGWNCPRICPP
;
A
#
# COMPACT_ATOMS: atom_id res chain seq x y z
N MET A 1 -0.19 21.44 19.55
CA MET A 1 0.74 20.29 19.64
C MET A 1 1.17 19.93 18.24
N LYS A 2 2.48 19.99 17.95
CA LYS A 2 3.05 19.85 16.60
C LYS A 2 2.80 18.43 16.08
N LEU A 3 2.17 18.28 14.92
CA LEU A 3 1.92 16.98 14.31
C LEU A 3 3.08 16.63 13.39
N LYS A 4 3.92 15.71 13.85
CA LYS A 4 4.99 15.10 13.08
C LYS A 4 4.47 14.55 11.75
N LEU A 5 5.28 14.64 10.70
CA LEU A 5 4.99 14.04 9.39
C LEU A 5 4.73 12.54 9.54
N SER A 6 5.52 11.88 10.39
CA SER A 6 5.32 10.46 10.76
C SER A 6 3.93 10.19 11.34
N THR A 7 3.38 11.09 12.15
CA THR A 7 2.02 10.96 12.69
C THR A 7 0.95 11.13 11.61
N LYS A 8 1.14 12.05 10.65
CA LYS A 8 0.21 12.23 9.52
C LYS A 8 0.21 10.99 8.61
N LEU A 9 1.39 10.42 8.33
CA LEU A 9 1.53 9.17 7.59
C LEU A 9 0.85 8.01 8.32
N PHE A 10 1.13 7.85 9.61
CA PHE A 10 0.57 6.78 10.42
C PHE A 10 -0.95 6.87 10.54
N ALA A 11 -1.50 8.08 10.69
CA ALA A 11 -2.95 8.30 10.68
C ALA A 11 -3.60 7.80 9.39
N GLY A 12 -2.96 8.04 8.24
CA GLY A 12 -3.37 7.52 6.94
C GLY A 12 -3.41 6.00 6.88
N PHE A 13 -2.32 5.35 7.28
CA PHE A 13 -2.25 3.89 7.34
C PHE A 13 -3.29 3.31 8.29
N LEU A 14 -3.56 3.96 9.41
CA LEU A 14 -4.56 3.54 10.39
C LEU A 14 -5.97 3.63 9.81
N VAL A 15 -6.29 4.70 9.08
CA VAL A 15 -7.58 4.84 8.36
C VAL A 15 -7.74 3.73 7.31
N ILE A 16 -6.72 3.46 6.49
CA ILE A 16 -6.77 2.39 5.47
C ILE A 16 -6.92 1.02 6.13
N SER A 17 -6.21 0.77 7.24
CA SER A 17 -6.27 -0.48 7.98
C SER A 17 -7.63 -0.69 8.65
N ALA A 18 -8.22 0.38 9.20
CA ALA A 18 -9.57 0.35 9.77
C ALA A 18 -10.63 0.08 8.70
N LEU A 19 -10.52 0.71 7.52
CA LEU A 19 -11.36 0.43 6.36
C LEU A 19 -11.26 -1.03 5.93
N PHE A 20 -10.04 -1.57 5.86
CA PHE A 20 -9.82 -2.97 5.50
C PHE A 20 -10.41 -3.93 6.55
N ALA A 21 -10.19 -3.67 7.85
CA ALA A 21 -10.78 -4.46 8.92
C ALA A 21 -12.31 -4.45 8.88
N LEU A 22 -12.92 -3.29 8.57
CA LEU A 22 -14.37 -3.17 8.38
C LEU A 22 -14.86 -4.03 7.21
N VAL A 23 -14.17 -4.01 6.07
CA VAL A 23 -14.49 -4.86 4.90
C VAL A 23 -14.47 -6.33 5.31
N VAL A 24 -13.40 -6.78 5.98
CA VAL A 24 -13.24 -8.16 6.43
C VAL A 24 -14.35 -8.55 7.41
N PHE A 25 -14.66 -7.68 8.38
CA PHE A 25 -15.71 -7.93 9.36
C PHE A 25 -17.09 -8.07 8.71
N VAL A 26 -17.44 -7.15 7.80
CA VAL A 26 -18.69 -7.17 7.05
C VAL A 26 -18.78 -8.45 6.22
N ASN A 27 -17.73 -8.79 5.47
CA ASN A 27 -17.68 -10.01 4.67
C ASN A 27 -17.83 -11.28 5.52
N TYR A 28 -17.17 -11.32 6.67
CA TYR A 28 -17.26 -12.44 7.61
C TYR A 28 -18.68 -12.64 8.15
N GLN A 29 -19.34 -11.55 8.56
CA GLN A 29 -20.74 -11.57 9.02
C GLN A 29 -21.68 -12.09 7.92
N LEU A 30 -21.52 -11.60 6.70
CA LEU A 30 -22.35 -11.99 5.56
C LEU A 30 -22.13 -13.47 5.18
N SER A 31 -20.88 -13.94 5.20
CA SER A 31 -20.55 -15.36 4.98
C SER A 31 -21.20 -16.27 6.01
N ARG A 32 -21.18 -15.88 7.30
CA ARG A 32 -21.88 -16.63 8.36
C ARG A 32 -23.40 -16.70 8.15
N GLN A 33 -24.02 -15.64 7.62
CA GLN A 33 -25.46 -15.67 7.31
C GLN A 33 -25.79 -16.66 6.18
N VAL A 34 -24.96 -16.69 5.14
CA VAL A 34 -25.09 -17.63 4.01
C VAL A 34 -24.98 -19.08 4.49
N LEU A 35 -23.98 -19.38 5.33
CA LEU A 35 -23.78 -20.73 5.89
C LEU A 35 -25.00 -21.22 6.69
N ARG A 36 -25.50 -20.41 7.63
CA ARG A 36 -26.67 -20.77 8.46
C ARG A 36 -27.95 -20.98 7.65
N ASN A 37 -28.16 -20.17 6.62
CA ASN A 37 -29.31 -20.32 5.73
C ASN A 37 -29.19 -21.58 4.85
N SER A 38 -27.98 -21.92 4.40
CA SER A 38 -27.72 -23.15 3.66
C SER A 38 -28.01 -24.40 4.49
N GLU A 39 -27.59 -24.43 5.77
CA GLU A 39 -27.88 -25.53 6.69
C GLU A 39 -29.39 -25.75 6.89
N ARG A 40 -30.17 -24.67 7.01
CA ARG A 40 -31.63 -24.75 7.13
C ARG A 40 -32.30 -25.33 5.87
N VAL A 41 -31.85 -24.92 4.68
CA VAL A 41 -32.35 -25.49 3.41
C VAL A 41 -32.03 -26.98 3.31
N GLN A 42 -30.83 -27.38 3.74
CA GLN A 42 -30.43 -28.78 3.74
C GLN A 42 -31.24 -29.63 4.73
N ALA A 43 -31.47 -29.14 5.94
CA ALA A 43 -32.32 -29.82 6.93
C ALA A 43 -33.75 -30.03 6.41
N SER A 44 -34.34 -28.98 5.81
CA SER A 44 -35.66 -29.03 5.18
C SER A 44 -35.76 -30.10 4.07
N GLN A 45 -34.70 -30.24 3.26
CA GLN A 45 -34.64 -31.27 2.21
C GLN A 45 -34.62 -32.69 2.79
N ILE A 46 -33.85 -32.93 3.85
CA ILE A 46 -33.78 -34.23 4.52
C ILE A 46 -35.15 -34.58 5.13
N ILE A 47 -35.76 -33.64 5.85
CA ILE A 47 -37.08 -33.79 6.45
C ILE A 47 -38.15 -34.13 5.39
N THR A 48 -38.16 -33.42 4.27
CA THR A 48 -39.10 -33.68 3.15
C THR A 48 -38.89 -35.07 2.53
N ALA A 49 -37.63 -35.49 2.34
CA ALA A 49 -37.30 -36.78 1.74
C ALA A 49 -37.68 -37.95 2.66
N GLU A 50 -37.43 -37.84 3.97
CA GLU A 50 -37.84 -38.81 4.98
C GLU A 50 -39.36 -38.89 5.07
N ALA A 51 -40.06 -37.75 5.14
CA ALA A 51 -41.52 -37.68 5.15
C ALA A 51 -42.14 -38.33 3.90
N SER A 52 -41.56 -38.09 2.72
CA SER A 52 -42.01 -38.69 1.45
C SER A 52 -41.81 -40.21 1.42
N THR A 53 -40.70 -40.69 1.98
CA THR A 53 -40.40 -42.13 2.08
C THR A 53 -41.37 -42.81 3.04
N LEU A 54 -41.62 -42.19 4.19
CA LEU A 54 -42.60 -42.66 5.17
C LEU A 54 -43.99 -42.78 4.53
N PHE A 55 -44.44 -41.73 3.84
CA PHE A 55 -45.75 -41.73 3.20
C PHE A 55 -45.88 -42.79 2.10
N ARG A 56 -44.84 -42.97 1.28
CA ARG A 56 -44.78 -44.02 0.25
C ARG A 56 -44.92 -45.42 0.87
N ASN A 57 -44.21 -45.69 1.96
CA ASN A 57 -44.30 -46.97 2.66
C ASN A 57 -45.73 -47.22 3.17
N ILE A 58 -46.43 -46.21 3.70
CA ILE A 58 -47.84 -46.36 4.10
C ILE A 58 -48.73 -46.70 2.89
N ILE A 59 -48.53 -46.06 1.74
CA ILE A 59 -49.28 -46.37 0.50
C ILE A 59 -49.00 -47.79 0.01
N ASP A 60 -47.75 -48.25 0.09
CA ASP A 60 -47.36 -49.60 -0.29
C ASP A 60 -48.00 -50.64 0.65
N MET A 61 -48.07 -50.34 1.95
CA MET A 61 -48.83 -51.16 2.90
C MET A 61 -50.32 -51.20 2.55
N GLU A 62 -50.95 -50.06 2.23
CA GLU A 62 -52.35 -50.00 1.82
C GLU A 62 -52.60 -50.83 0.56
N SER A 63 -51.70 -50.72 -0.42
CA SER A 63 -51.77 -51.45 -1.68
C SER A 63 -51.62 -52.96 -1.47
N GLY A 64 -50.65 -53.38 -0.64
CA GLY A 64 -50.45 -54.79 -0.26
C GLY A 64 -51.63 -55.36 0.52
N PHE A 65 -52.16 -54.59 1.47
CA PHE A 65 -53.36 -54.95 2.23
C PHE A 65 -54.57 -55.14 1.29
N ARG A 66 -54.84 -54.19 0.39
CA ARG A 66 -55.96 -54.29 -0.55
C ARG A 66 -55.82 -55.48 -1.49
N GLY A 67 -54.61 -55.71 -2.01
CA GLY A 67 -54.33 -56.86 -2.87
C GLY A 67 -54.54 -58.21 -2.16
N PHE A 68 -54.14 -58.30 -0.88
CA PHE A 68 -54.45 -59.46 -0.04
C PHE A 68 -55.95 -59.63 0.21
N MET A 69 -56.67 -58.54 0.49
CA MET A 69 -58.12 -58.59 0.68
C MET A 69 -58.87 -59.03 -0.58
N LEU A 70 -58.32 -58.78 -1.78
CA LEU A 70 -58.89 -59.23 -3.05
C LEU A 70 -58.54 -60.68 -3.37
N ILE A 71 -57.24 -61.03 -3.37
CA ILE A 71 -56.73 -62.29 -3.95
C ILE A 71 -56.40 -63.33 -2.85
N GLY A 72 -56.14 -62.89 -1.62
CA GLY A 72 -55.82 -63.76 -0.48
C GLY A 72 -54.42 -64.40 -0.51
N SER A 73 -53.54 -63.96 -1.41
CA SER A 73 -52.17 -64.45 -1.52
C SER A 73 -51.23 -63.74 -0.54
N GLU A 74 -50.56 -64.49 0.32
CA GLU A 74 -49.58 -63.98 1.30
C GLU A 74 -48.39 -63.25 0.63
N ALA A 75 -48.05 -63.58 -0.62
CA ALA A 75 -46.98 -62.90 -1.35
C ALA A 75 -47.23 -61.39 -1.51
N VAL A 76 -48.50 -60.96 -1.53
CA VAL A 76 -48.90 -59.56 -1.70
C VAL A 76 -48.74 -58.76 -0.39
N LEU A 77 -48.57 -59.42 0.76
CA LEU A 77 -48.35 -58.78 2.05
C LEU A 77 -46.88 -58.43 2.33
N GLN A 78 -45.93 -58.76 1.46
CA GLN A 78 -44.52 -58.40 1.69
C GLN A 78 -44.29 -56.89 1.92
N PRO A 79 -44.86 -55.97 1.10
CA PRO A 79 -44.74 -54.53 1.36
C PRO A 79 -45.41 -54.11 2.67
N TYR A 80 -46.49 -54.80 3.07
CA TYR A 80 -47.18 -54.56 4.33
C TYR A 80 -46.26 -54.82 5.53
N TYR A 81 -45.66 -56.01 5.59
CA TYR A 81 -44.78 -56.37 6.71
C TYR A 81 -43.49 -55.55 6.75
N LYS A 82 -42.94 -55.19 5.58
CA LYS A 82 -41.79 -54.29 5.50
C LYS A 82 -42.10 -52.90 6.06
N GLY A 83 -43.27 -52.35 5.71
CA GLY A 83 -43.72 -51.07 6.26
C GLY A 83 -43.96 -51.14 7.77
N GLU A 84 -44.59 -52.21 8.26
CA GLU A 84 -44.89 -52.40 9.68
C GLU A 84 -43.62 -52.33 10.56
N GLN A 85 -42.53 -52.98 10.13
CA GLN A 85 -41.27 -53.02 10.86
C GLN A 85 -40.55 -51.67 10.89
N GLU A 86 -40.57 -50.92 9.78
CA GLU A 86 -39.76 -49.72 9.60
C GLU A 86 -40.48 -48.42 9.97
N LEU A 87 -41.82 -48.35 9.84
CA LEU A 87 -42.56 -47.10 9.96
C LEU A 87 -42.50 -46.48 11.36
N LEU A 88 -42.54 -47.28 12.43
CA LEU A 88 -42.43 -46.76 13.78
C LEU A 88 -41.09 -46.07 14.02
N LYS A 89 -40.00 -46.63 13.47
CA LYS A 89 -38.67 -46.03 13.51
C LYS A 89 -38.60 -44.77 12.65
N GLN A 90 -39.21 -44.77 11.47
CA GLN A 90 -39.28 -43.60 10.58
C GLN A 90 -40.05 -42.43 11.24
N PHE A 91 -41.17 -42.71 11.91
CA PHE A 91 -41.90 -41.69 12.69
C PHE A 91 -41.04 -41.12 13.83
N ALA A 92 -40.28 -41.96 14.53
CA ALA A 92 -39.40 -41.51 15.60
C ALA A 92 -38.26 -40.62 15.08
N ASN A 93 -37.60 -41.02 13.99
CA ASN A 93 -36.52 -40.27 13.35
C ASN A 93 -36.98 -38.92 12.81
N LEU A 94 -38.11 -38.90 12.09
CA LEU A 94 -38.65 -37.67 11.53
C LEU A 94 -39.04 -36.69 12.65
N ARG A 95 -39.61 -37.21 13.75
CA ARG A 95 -39.99 -36.41 14.91
C ARG A 95 -38.78 -35.87 15.70
N SER A 96 -37.65 -36.56 15.72
CA SER A 96 -36.44 -36.05 16.40
C SER A 96 -35.75 -34.91 15.65
N GLN A 97 -36.04 -34.75 14.35
CA GLN A 97 -35.48 -33.68 13.51
C GLN A 97 -36.32 -32.40 13.52
N ILE A 98 -37.55 -32.46 14.04
CA ILE A 98 -38.49 -31.34 14.09
C ILE A 98 -38.59 -30.82 15.53
N ALA A 99 -38.53 -29.50 15.71
CA ALA A 99 -38.63 -28.88 17.03
C ALA A 99 -40.03 -29.08 17.65
N LEU A 100 -40.11 -29.17 18.98
CA LEU A 100 -41.38 -29.44 19.70
C LEU A 100 -42.42 -28.34 19.54
N ASP A 101 -41.97 -27.10 19.33
CA ASP A 101 -42.81 -25.91 19.12
C ASP A 101 -43.29 -25.76 17.66
N ASP A 102 -42.75 -26.55 16.73
CA ASP A 102 -43.11 -26.50 15.32
C ASP A 102 -44.51 -27.11 15.09
N PRO A 103 -45.45 -26.41 14.41
CA PRO A 103 -46.75 -26.96 14.01
C PRO A 103 -46.66 -28.28 13.23
N GLN A 104 -45.54 -28.54 12.55
CA GLN A 104 -45.27 -29.78 11.81
C GLN A 104 -45.12 -30.98 12.75
N TYR A 105 -44.60 -30.78 13.97
CA TYR A 105 -44.50 -31.84 14.98
C TYR A 105 -45.87 -32.45 15.31
N ALA A 106 -46.86 -31.58 15.52
CA ALA A 106 -48.24 -31.99 15.80
C ALA A 106 -48.88 -32.73 14.63
N ARG A 107 -48.54 -32.36 13.38
CA ARG A 107 -49.02 -33.05 12.18
C ARG A 107 -48.45 -34.46 12.08
N ILE A 108 -47.14 -34.63 12.26
CA ILE A 108 -46.51 -35.96 12.27
C ILE A 108 -47.06 -36.83 13.39
N GLN A 109 -47.27 -36.26 14.59
CA GLN A 109 -47.88 -37.00 15.70
C GLN A 109 -49.32 -37.44 15.38
N ARG A 110 -50.13 -36.59 14.74
CA ARG A 110 -51.50 -36.93 14.33
C ARG A 110 -51.49 -38.02 13.25
N THR A 111 -50.58 -37.92 12.29
CA THR A 111 -50.37 -38.94 11.26
C THR A 111 -49.97 -40.28 11.88
N GLN A 112 -49.08 -40.30 12.87
CA GLN A 112 -48.70 -41.52 13.57
C GLN A 112 -49.90 -42.19 14.27
N ARG A 113 -50.76 -41.40 14.93
CA ARG A 113 -51.98 -41.93 15.56
C ARG A 113 -52.94 -42.53 14.54
N LEU A 114 -53.13 -41.87 13.39
CA LEU A 114 -53.95 -42.40 12.30
C LEU A 114 -53.35 -43.67 11.70
N TYR A 115 -52.02 -43.72 11.54
CA TYR A 115 -51.32 -44.93 11.11
C TYR A 115 -51.53 -46.09 12.10
N GLN A 116 -51.44 -45.84 13.42
CA GLN A 116 -51.69 -46.86 14.44
C GLN A 116 -53.13 -47.38 14.39
N GLN A 117 -54.11 -46.48 14.18
CA GLN A 117 -55.52 -46.87 13.98
C GLN A 117 -55.71 -47.70 12.71
N TRP A 118 -55.08 -47.27 11.61
CA TRP A 118 -55.13 -47.99 10.34
C TRP A 118 -54.47 -49.37 10.43
N SER A 119 -53.32 -49.47 11.09
CA SER A 119 -52.59 -50.71 11.33
C SER A 119 -53.43 -51.68 12.16
N ALA A 120 -54.03 -51.23 13.28
CA ALA A 120 -54.93 -52.07 14.07
C ALA A 120 -56.12 -52.60 13.24
N TYR A 121 -56.71 -51.74 12.41
CA TYR A 121 -57.77 -52.11 11.47
C TYR A 121 -57.30 -53.15 10.43
N SER A 122 -56.14 -52.95 9.80
CA SER A 122 -55.63 -53.88 8.80
C SER A 122 -55.20 -55.22 9.39
N HIS A 123 -54.59 -55.24 10.59
CA HIS A 123 -54.23 -56.48 11.28
C HIS A 123 -55.44 -57.35 11.59
N LEU A 124 -56.53 -56.75 12.09
CA LEU A 124 -57.78 -57.45 12.34
C LEU A 124 -58.29 -58.12 11.06
N LEU A 125 -58.42 -57.37 9.98
CA LEU A 125 -58.95 -57.89 8.72
C LEU A 125 -58.03 -58.91 8.04
N ILE A 126 -56.70 -58.75 8.16
CA ILE A 126 -55.74 -59.75 7.69
C ILE A 126 -55.92 -61.07 8.46
N SER A 127 -56.03 -61.01 9.79
CA SER A 127 -56.24 -62.22 10.61
C SER A 127 -57.55 -62.94 10.27
N GLU A 128 -58.64 -62.20 10.09
CA GLU A 128 -59.93 -62.77 9.72
C GLU A 128 -59.95 -63.36 8.33
N LYS A 129 -59.32 -62.68 7.36
CA LYS A 129 -59.19 -63.25 6.02
C LYS A 129 -58.38 -64.53 6.03
N ARG A 130 -57.30 -64.58 6.82
CA ARG A 130 -56.48 -65.79 6.98
C ARG A 130 -57.31 -66.93 7.60
N GLU A 131 -58.13 -66.65 8.61
CA GLU A 131 -59.03 -67.65 9.20
C GLU A 131 -60.12 -68.12 8.23
N ALA A 132 -60.75 -67.21 7.50
CA ALA A 132 -61.76 -67.53 6.50
C ALA A 132 -61.19 -68.45 5.40
N ARG A 133 -59.96 -68.19 4.94
CA ARG A 133 -59.24 -69.04 4.00
C ARG A 133 -58.84 -70.40 4.58
N ARG A 134 -58.51 -70.48 5.86
CA ARG A 134 -58.26 -71.77 6.54
C ARG A 134 -59.53 -72.64 6.57
N ARG A 135 -60.70 -72.04 6.74
CA ARG A 135 -61.99 -72.75 6.71
C ARG A 135 -62.44 -73.12 5.29
N ASN A 136 -62.16 -72.26 4.31
CA ASN A 136 -62.47 -72.48 2.89
C ASN A 136 -61.30 -72.03 2.00
N PRO A 137 -60.51 -72.95 1.42
CA PRO A 137 -59.38 -72.62 0.54
C PRO A 137 -59.76 -71.79 -0.69
N ASN A 138 -61.01 -71.92 -1.17
CA ASN A 138 -61.53 -71.22 -2.34
C ASN A 138 -62.28 -69.93 -1.97
N GLN A 139 -62.06 -69.38 -0.77
CA GLN A 139 -62.65 -68.12 -0.34
C GLN A 139 -62.23 -66.96 -1.25
N ILE A 140 -63.21 -66.22 -1.77
CA ILE A 140 -63.02 -65.05 -2.63
C ILE A 140 -63.51 -63.80 -1.89
N GLY A 141 -62.80 -62.68 -2.04
CA GLY A 141 -63.24 -61.40 -1.49
C GLY A 141 -63.43 -61.44 0.03
N MET A 142 -64.61 -61.08 0.52
CA MET A 142 -64.88 -60.90 1.97
C MET A 142 -65.82 -61.95 2.57
N GLU A 143 -66.08 -63.05 1.87
CA GLU A 143 -67.02 -64.08 2.34
C GLU A 143 -66.45 -64.84 3.56
N GLY A 144 -67.31 -65.07 4.57
CA GLY A 144 -66.94 -65.82 5.79
C GLY A 144 -66.13 -65.04 6.84
N MET A 145 -65.90 -63.73 6.64
CA MET A 145 -65.24 -62.87 7.63
C MET A 145 -66.23 -62.34 8.68
N ALA A 146 -65.80 -62.29 9.94
CA ALA A 146 -66.63 -61.84 11.06
C ALA A 146 -66.96 -60.34 10.96
N HIS A 147 -65.99 -59.53 10.57
CA HIS A 147 -66.11 -58.08 10.44
C HIS A 147 -66.21 -57.63 8.97
N ARG A 148 -67.01 -58.36 8.18
CA ARG A 148 -67.27 -58.01 6.77
C ARG A 148 -67.83 -56.60 6.60
N GLN A 149 -68.80 -56.19 7.43
CA GLN A 149 -69.39 -54.85 7.37
C GLN A 149 -68.36 -53.75 7.65
N LEU A 150 -67.37 -54.02 8.49
CA LEU A 150 -66.26 -53.10 8.78
C LEU A 150 -65.30 -53.01 7.58
N ALA A 151 -65.03 -54.13 6.91
CA ALA A 151 -64.21 -54.15 5.69
C ALA A 151 -64.89 -53.49 4.48
N GLU A 152 -66.22 -53.60 4.40
CA GLU A 152 -67.06 -52.92 3.40
C GLU A 152 -67.27 -51.43 3.74
N SER A 153 -67.06 -51.04 5.00
CA SER A 153 -67.12 -49.64 5.41
C SER A 153 -65.98 -48.83 4.78
N LEU A 154 -66.22 -47.53 4.59
CA LEU A 154 -65.20 -46.61 4.12
C LEU A 154 -64.15 -46.26 5.20
N THR A 155 -64.14 -46.93 6.35
CA THR A 155 -63.26 -46.61 7.50
C THR A 155 -61.79 -46.63 7.10
N GLY A 156 -61.31 -47.72 6.46
CA GLY A 156 -59.92 -47.81 6.02
C GLY A 156 -59.55 -46.72 5.00
N LYS A 157 -60.47 -46.40 4.08
CA LYS A 157 -60.30 -45.32 3.10
C LYS A 157 -60.27 -43.94 3.76
N GLN A 158 -61.17 -43.67 4.71
CA GLN A 158 -61.25 -42.41 5.44
C GLN A 158 -59.97 -42.14 6.24
N ILE A 159 -59.42 -43.15 6.92
CA ILE A 159 -58.16 -43.00 7.64
C ILE A 159 -57.02 -42.68 6.66
N MET A 160 -56.95 -43.39 5.54
CA MET A 160 -55.93 -43.13 4.50
C MET A 160 -56.08 -41.75 3.86
N ASP A 161 -57.29 -41.31 3.56
CA ASP A 161 -57.55 -39.97 3.02
C ASP A 161 -57.14 -38.87 4.02
N GLN A 162 -57.38 -39.08 5.33
CA GLN A 162 -56.87 -38.16 6.36
C GLN A 162 -55.34 -38.12 6.42
N ILE A 163 -54.66 -39.27 6.30
CA ILE A 163 -53.20 -39.35 6.22
C ILE A 163 -52.69 -38.59 4.98
N ARG A 164 -53.31 -38.79 3.80
CA ARG A 164 -52.98 -38.07 2.56
C ARG A 164 -53.12 -36.55 2.72
N VAL A 165 -54.20 -36.08 3.35
CA VAL A 165 -54.43 -34.64 3.59
C VAL A 165 -53.39 -34.05 4.55
N LEU A 166 -53.06 -34.74 5.64
CA LEU A 166 -52.05 -34.28 6.59
C LEU A 166 -50.65 -34.20 5.95
N PHE A 167 -50.27 -35.20 5.16
CA PHE A 167 -48.99 -35.21 4.43
C PHE A 167 -48.93 -34.14 3.34
N ALA A 168 -50.00 -33.96 2.57
CA ALA A 168 -50.07 -32.89 1.57
C ALA A 168 -49.95 -31.49 2.22
N GLY A 169 -50.56 -31.30 3.41
CA GLY A 169 -50.40 -30.09 4.19
C GLY A 169 -48.96 -29.88 4.67
N PHE A 170 -48.32 -30.94 5.17
CA PHE A 170 -46.92 -30.94 5.60
C PHE A 170 -45.98 -30.53 4.47
N GLU A 171 -46.08 -31.20 3.31
CA GLU A 171 -45.22 -30.95 2.15
C GLU A 171 -45.40 -29.53 1.60
N ARG A 172 -46.64 -29.02 1.52
CA ARG A 172 -46.90 -27.63 1.10
C ARG A 172 -46.26 -26.61 2.01
N THR A 173 -46.25 -26.86 3.32
CA THR A 173 -45.68 -25.94 4.31
C THR A 173 -44.15 -25.93 4.19
N GLU A 174 -43.56 -27.12 4.07
CA GLU A 174 -42.11 -27.29 3.93
C GLU A 174 -41.58 -26.69 2.62
N LEU A 175 -42.30 -26.88 1.51
CA LEU A 175 -41.99 -26.25 0.22
C LEU A 175 -42.08 -24.73 0.29
N ALA A 176 -43.15 -24.19 0.90
CA ALA A 176 -43.35 -22.75 1.02
C ALA A 176 -42.26 -22.09 1.88
N ASP A 177 -41.84 -22.75 2.96
CA ASP A 177 -40.76 -22.23 3.81
C ASP A 177 -39.40 -22.35 3.15
N ARG A 178 -39.14 -23.45 2.42
CA ARG A 178 -37.92 -23.61 1.62
C ARG A 178 -37.80 -22.51 0.55
N ASP A 179 -38.87 -22.20 -0.15
CA ASP A 179 -38.86 -21.17 -1.19
C ASP A 179 -38.62 -19.77 -0.61
N LYS A 180 -39.24 -19.44 0.54
CA LYS A 180 -38.97 -18.19 1.27
C LYS A 180 -37.51 -18.11 1.73
N VAL A 181 -36.96 -19.21 2.26
CA VAL A 181 -35.56 -19.25 2.73
C VAL A 181 -34.60 -19.14 1.56
N ARG A 182 -34.86 -19.82 0.43
CA ARG A 182 -34.07 -19.69 -0.79
C ARG A 182 -34.08 -18.27 -1.35
N GLN A 183 -35.25 -17.64 -1.42
CA GLN A 183 -35.36 -16.27 -1.89
C GLN A 183 -34.59 -15.30 -0.98
N LYS A 184 -34.73 -15.43 0.34
CA LYS A 184 -33.93 -14.66 1.31
C LYS A 184 -32.44 -14.92 1.15
N LEU A 185 -32.03 -16.15 0.87
CA LEU A 185 -30.64 -16.50 0.63
C LEU A 185 -30.10 -15.81 -0.64
N GLU A 186 -30.84 -15.87 -1.75
CA GLU A 186 -30.46 -15.22 -3.00
C GLU A 186 -30.38 -13.69 -2.88
N ASP A 187 -31.37 -13.08 -2.23
CA ASP A 187 -31.40 -11.64 -1.97
C ASP A 187 -30.23 -11.24 -1.04
N SER A 188 -29.99 -12.02 0.01
CA SER A 188 -28.84 -11.81 0.90
C SER A 188 -27.52 -11.95 0.13
N ILE A 189 -27.37 -12.93 -0.77
CA ILE A 189 -26.16 -13.12 -1.59
C ILE A 189 -25.95 -11.93 -2.54
N ARG A 190 -27.01 -11.45 -3.21
CA ARG A 190 -26.91 -10.30 -4.13
C ARG A 190 -26.54 -9.02 -3.38
N GLN A 191 -27.21 -8.73 -2.26
CA GLN A 191 -26.88 -7.59 -1.42
C GLN A 191 -25.47 -7.70 -0.84
N THR A 192 -25.07 -8.88 -0.36
CA THR A 192 -23.70 -9.17 0.11
C THR A 192 -22.67 -8.82 -0.95
N ARG A 193 -22.89 -9.28 -2.19
CA ARG A 193 -21.95 -9.06 -3.29
C ARG A 193 -21.82 -7.58 -3.63
N LEU A 194 -22.94 -6.87 -3.74
CA LEU A 194 -22.94 -5.44 -4.04
C LEU A 194 -22.25 -4.63 -2.94
N ILE A 195 -22.60 -4.86 -1.67
CA ILE A 195 -21.95 -4.21 -0.52
C ILE A 195 -20.45 -4.51 -0.53
N SER A 196 -20.06 -5.77 -0.71
CA SER A 196 -18.65 -6.15 -0.73
C SER A 196 -17.87 -5.49 -1.87
N ILE A 197 -18.46 -5.35 -3.07
CA ILE A 197 -17.81 -4.65 -4.20
C ILE A 197 -17.69 -3.16 -3.90
N ILE A 198 -18.77 -2.52 -3.45
CA ILE A 198 -18.81 -1.07 -3.16
C ILE A 198 -17.77 -0.70 -2.10
N VAL A 199 -17.73 -1.44 -0.99
CA VAL A 199 -16.79 -1.14 0.11
C VAL A 199 -15.34 -1.38 -0.33
N THR A 200 -15.05 -2.43 -1.11
CA THR A 200 -13.71 -2.67 -1.65
C THR A 200 -13.27 -1.55 -2.60
N VAL A 201 -14.15 -1.13 -3.52
CA VAL A 201 -13.86 -0.03 -4.45
C VAL A 201 -13.63 1.29 -3.69
N LEU A 202 -14.47 1.59 -2.69
CA LEU A 202 -14.29 2.77 -1.85
C LEU A 202 -12.98 2.73 -1.06
N ALA A 203 -12.62 1.58 -0.47
CA ALA A 203 -11.37 1.42 0.27
C ALA A 203 -10.14 1.64 -0.63
N ILE A 204 -10.16 1.07 -1.84
CA ILE A 204 -9.09 1.29 -2.84
C ILE A 204 -9.05 2.76 -3.27
N GLY A 205 -10.20 3.37 -3.56
CA GLY A 205 -10.30 4.77 -3.97
C GLY A 205 -9.78 5.74 -2.91
N ILE A 206 -10.18 5.55 -1.65
CA ILE A 206 -9.71 6.34 -0.51
C ILE A 206 -8.20 6.14 -0.30
N GLY A 207 -7.73 4.88 -0.39
CA GLY A 207 -6.31 4.57 -0.27
C GLY A 207 -5.45 5.26 -1.35
N LEU A 208 -5.90 5.23 -2.62
CA LEU A 208 -5.22 5.89 -3.73
C LEU A 208 -5.25 7.42 -3.60
N LEU A 209 -6.38 8.00 -3.21
CA LEU A 209 -6.50 9.44 -2.95
C LEU A 209 -5.55 9.87 -1.83
N TRP A 210 -5.52 9.12 -0.73
CA TRP A 210 -4.64 9.41 0.40
C TRP A 210 -3.16 9.27 0.03
N ALA A 211 -2.80 8.19 -0.68
CA ALA A 211 -1.45 7.98 -1.17
C ALA A 211 -1.00 9.11 -2.10
N SER A 212 -1.84 9.47 -3.09
CA SER A 212 -1.54 10.55 -4.03
C SER A 212 -1.40 11.91 -3.32
N TYR A 213 -2.27 12.20 -2.35
CA TYR A 213 -2.19 13.41 -1.54
C TYR A 213 -0.86 13.50 -0.79
N ILE A 214 -0.48 12.45 -0.06
CA ILE A 214 0.77 12.39 0.70
C ILE A 214 1.98 12.48 -0.22
N THR A 215 2.00 11.72 -1.33
CA THR A 215 3.11 11.75 -2.27
C THR A 215 3.31 13.15 -2.85
N ARG A 216 2.24 13.83 -3.27
CA ARG A 216 2.34 15.21 -3.78
C ARG A 216 2.79 16.20 -2.71
N LEU A 217 2.29 16.07 -1.49
CA LEU A 217 2.66 16.92 -0.36
C LEU A 217 4.17 16.84 -0.06
N ILE A 218 4.72 15.63 -0.02
CA ILE A 218 6.13 15.39 0.31
C ILE A 218 7.02 15.71 -0.89
N ALA A 219 6.67 15.23 -2.09
CA ALA A 219 7.50 15.41 -3.28
C ALA A 219 7.73 16.88 -3.61
N HIS A 220 6.69 17.72 -3.51
CA HIS A 220 6.83 19.15 -3.79
C HIS A 220 7.84 19.83 -2.85
N ARG A 221 7.83 19.49 -1.56
CA ARG A 221 8.76 20.08 -0.58
C ARG A 221 10.18 19.57 -0.76
N ILE A 222 10.35 18.28 -1.09
CA ILE A 222 11.67 17.72 -1.40
C ILE A 222 12.25 18.39 -2.65
N ASP A 223 11.44 18.61 -3.68
CA ASP A 223 11.89 19.25 -4.92
C ASP A 223 12.41 20.68 -4.67
N MET A 224 11.74 21.45 -3.80
CA MET A 224 12.21 22.77 -3.36
C MET A 224 13.56 22.69 -2.63
N MET A 225 13.76 21.69 -1.77
CA MET A 225 15.04 21.47 -1.06
C MET A 225 16.16 21.06 -2.01
N VAL A 226 15.87 20.19 -2.97
CA VAL A 226 16.81 19.79 -4.02
C VAL A 226 17.20 21.01 -4.86
N GLY A 227 16.22 21.84 -5.25
CA GLY A 227 16.46 23.08 -5.98
C GLY A 227 17.39 24.05 -5.25
N LEU A 228 17.17 24.28 -3.93
CA LEU A 228 18.07 25.09 -3.11
C LEU A 228 19.49 24.49 -3.08
N SER A 229 19.60 23.17 -2.88
CA SER A 229 20.90 22.50 -2.87
C SER A 229 21.64 22.67 -4.21
N THR A 230 20.93 22.62 -5.33
CA THR A 230 21.50 22.86 -6.66
C THR A 230 21.97 24.30 -6.82
N GLN A 231 21.20 25.29 -6.32
CA GLN A 231 21.58 26.70 -6.37
C GLN A 231 22.84 26.99 -5.55
N ILE A 232 22.93 26.43 -4.34
CA ILE A 232 24.14 26.52 -3.49
C ILE A 232 25.35 25.92 -4.22
N ALA A 233 25.17 24.79 -4.90
CA ALA A 233 26.24 24.17 -5.68
C ALA A 233 26.70 25.03 -6.87
N THR A 234 25.81 25.86 -7.43
CA THR A 234 26.14 26.83 -8.49
C THR A 234 26.71 28.15 -7.98
N GLY A 235 26.83 28.34 -6.66
CA GLY A 235 27.42 29.53 -6.04
C GLY A 235 26.42 30.62 -5.64
N ASP A 236 25.11 30.38 -5.73
CA ASP A 236 24.09 31.29 -5.21
C ASP A 236 23.70 30.90 -3.78
N TYR A 237 24.19 31.66 -2.80
CA TYR A 237 23.98 31.40 -1.37
C TYR A 237 22.91 32.28 -0.73
N ASN A 238 22.29 33.18 -1.50
CA ASN A 238 21.31 34.15 -0.98
C ASN A 238 19.89 33.58 -0.93
N THR A 239 19.63 32.49 -1.66
CA THR A 239 18.30 31.88 -1.69
C THR A 239 17.98 31.16 -0.39
N ARG A 240 16.70 31.18 -0.02
CA ARG A 240 16.18 30.65 1.25
C ARG A 240 14.85 29.97 1.00
N ILE A 241 14.62 28.85 1.69
CA ILE A 241 13.31 28.18 1.70
C ILE A 241 12.52 28.71 2.90
N GLN A 242 11.28 29.16 2.66
CA GLN A 242 10.34 29.44 3.74
C GLN A 242 9.34 28.28 3.83
N ASP A 243 9.40 27.54 4.94
CA ASP A 243 8.50 26.42 5.20
C ASP A 243 7.77 26.62 6.53
N THR A 244 6.44 26.65 6.48
CA THR A 244 5.58 26.92 7.64
C THR A 244 4.99 25.67 8.26
N SER A 245 5.36 24.48 7.79
CA SER A 245 4.68 23.21 8.11
C SER A 245 4.97 22.69 9.53
N GLN A 246 6.04 23.19 10.17
CA GLN A 246 6.48 22.86 11.54
C GLN A 246 6.62 21.33 11.81
N ASP A 247 7.14 20.60 10.84
CA ASP A 247 7.42 19.16 10.90
C ASP A 247 8.91 18.85 10.62
N GLU A 248 9.27 17.57 10.54
CA GLU A 248 10.66 17.12 10.35
C GLU A 248 11.28 17.65 9.03
N LEU A 249 10.47 17.84 8.00
CA LEU A 249 10.91 18.47 6.75
C LEU A 249 11.18 19.98 6.95
N THR A 250 10.46 20.65 7.85
CA THR A 250 10.75 22.06 8.20
C THR A 250 12.10 22.18 8.91
N GLU A 251 12.39 21.26 9.83
CA GLU A 251 13.68 21.21 10.52
C GLU A 251 14.85 20.97 9.53
N LEU A 252 14.62 20.14 8.51
CA LEU A 252 15.57 19.96 7.41
C LEU A 252 15.75 21.24 6.55
N ALA A 253 14.65 21.92 6.20
CA ALA A 253 14.71 23.19 5.47
C ALA A 253 15.49 24.27 6.25
N ASP A 254 15.24 24.37 7.56
CA ASP A 254 15.93 25.29 8.46
C ASP A 254 17.43 24.97 8.54
N SER A 255 17.78 23.69 8.62
CA SER A 255 19.19 23.23 8.62
C SER A 255 19.90 23.59 7.31
N LEU A 256 19.23 23.42 6.16
CA LEU A 256 19.72 23.84 4.84
C LEU A 256 19.92 25.36 4.77
N ASN A 257 18.98 26.15 5.29
CA ASN A 257 19.09 27.61 5.37
C ASN A 257 20.24 28.07 6.27
N VAL A 258 20.48 27.38 7.40
CA VAL A 258 21.64 27.64 8.27
C VAL A 258 22.93 27.34 7.52
N MET A 259 23.03 26.19 6.85
CA MET A 259 24.21 25.82 6.06
C MET A 259 24.52 26.86 4.98
N ALA A 260 23.52 27.30 4.22
CA ALA A 260 23.69 28.31 3.18
C ALA A 260 24.18 29.64 3.73
N ARG A 261 23.66 30.09 4.89
CA ARG A 261 24.15 31.29 5.60
C ARG A 261 25.60 31.15 6.05
N THR A 262 25.96 30.00 6.60
CA THR A 262 27.33 29.75 7.06
C THR A 262 28.30 29.79 5.89
N ILE A 263 27.97 29.15 4.77
CA ILE A 263 28.80 29.16 3.56
C ILE A 263 28.98 30.59 3.05
N ASP A 264 27.88 31.34 2.88
CA ASP A 264 27.91 32.74 2.44
C ASP A 264 28.84 33.59 3.34
N SER A 265 28.64 33.52 4.65
CA SER A 265 29.44 34.28 5.61
C SER A 265 30.93 33.89 5.59
N THR A 266 31.23 32.62 5.33
CA THR A 266 32.62 32.12 5.25
C THR A 266 33.29 32.62 3.99
N ILE A 267 32.57 32.64 2.86
CA ILE A 267 33.06 33.18 1.59
C ILE A 267 33.30 34.68 1.72
N THR A 268 32.34 35.46 2.24
CA THR A 268 32.53 36.90 2.46
C THR A 268 33.69 37.20 3.40
N GLN A 269 33.88 36.40 4.46
CA GLN A 269 35.04 36.54 5.34
C GLN A 269 36.35 36.24 4.63
N LEU A 270 36.40 35.20 3.80
CA LEU A 270 37.58 34.85 3.02
C LEU A 270 37.95 35.96 2.04
N GLU A 271 36.97 36.51 1.33
CA GLU A 271 37.15 37.66 0.43
C GLU A 271 37.68 38.89 1.17
N ARG A 272 37.10 39.20 2.34
CA ARG A 272 37.56 40.32 3.17
C ARG A 272 38.98 40.11 3.68
N ARG A 273 39.34 38.90 4.14
CA ARG A 273 40.69 38.56 4.58
C ARG A 273 41.71 38.68 3.45
N ASN A 274 41.33 38.26 2.24
CA ASN A 274 42.16 38.45 1.05
C ASN A 274 42.36 39.95 0.76
N GLN A 275 41.31 40.78 0.83
CA GLN A 275 41.45 42.23 0.65
C GLN A 275 42.31 42.90 1.73
N GLU A 276 42.18 42.48 2.99
CA GLU A 276 43.00 42.97 4.10
C GLU A 276 44.50 42.62 3.88
N LEU A 277 44.79 41.41 3.40
CA LEU A 277 46.15 40.99 3.07
C LEU A 277 46.75 41.85 1.95
N ASP A 278 45.93 42.23 0.97
CA ASP A 278 46.36 43.05 -0.17
C ASP A 278 46.68 44.48 0.24
N GLN A 279 45.81 45.05 1.07
CA GLN A 279 46.05 46.35 1.65
C GLN A 279 47.31 46.35 2.51
N PHE A 280 47.50 45.31 3.33
CA PHE A 280 48.71 45.16 4.14
C PHE A 280 49.97 45.08 3.29
N ALA A 281 49.99 44.21 2.26
CA ALA A 281 51.12 44.07 1.36
C ALA A 281 51.46 45.41 0.66
N TYR A 282 50.44 46.14 0.21
CA TYR A 282 50.59 47.45 -0.42
C TYR A 282 51.20 48.50 0.51
N VAL A 283 50.62 48.67 1.71
CA VAL A 283 51.07 49.66 2.70
C VAL A 283 52.51 49.37 3.15
N VAL A 284 52.82 48.12 3.54
CA VAL A 284 54.17 47.74 3.97
C VAL A 284 55.20 48.02 2.89
N SER A 285 54.88 47.70 1.64
CA SER A 285 55.82 47.91 0.54
C SER A 285 56.04 49.40 0.23
N HIS A 286 55.00 50.23 0.35
CA HIS A 286 55.14 51.68 0.27
C HIS A 286 56.04 52.22 1.39
N ASP A 287 55.77 51.80 2.63
CA ASP A 287 56.48 52.27 3.81
C ASP A 287 57.94 51.78 3.86
N LEU A 288 58.26 50.65 3.23
CA LEU A 288 59.65 50.19 3.06
C LEU A 288 60.41 50.90 1.93
N LYS A 289 59.72 51.43 0.91
CA LYS A 289 60.37 52.19 -0.18
C LYS A 289 60.88 53.55 0.29
N ALA A 290 60.15 54.23 1.17
CA ALA A 290 60.54 55.54 1.68
C ALA A 290 61.93 55.56 2.38
N PRO A 291 62.23 54.69 3.38
CA PRO A 291 63.53 54.66 4.02
C PRO A 291 64.65 54.18 3.08
N LEU A 292 64.35 53.27 2.14
CA LEU A 292 65.33 52.84 1.12
C LEU A 292 65.75 54.00 0.22
N ARG A 293 64.80 54.83 -0.25
CA ARG A 293 65.09 56.06 -0.99
C ARG A 293 65.88 57.07 -0.14
N GLY A 294 65.60 57.13 1.16
CA GLY A 294 66.37 57.92 2.11
C GLY A 294 67.84 57.49 2.20
N ILE A 295 68.10 56.18 2.32
CA ILE A 295 69.46 55.62 2.33
C ILE A 295 70.16 55.89 0.99
N GLU A 296 69.48 55.71 -0.13
CA GLU A 296 70.02 56.01 -1.46
C GLU A 296 70.42 57.50 -1.58
N SER A 297 69.52 58.40 -1.19
CA SER A 297 69.73 59.86 -1.28
C SER A 297 70.86 60.32 -0.37
N ALA A 298 70.88 59.85 0.89
CA ALA A 298 71.96 60.13 1.83
C ALA A 298 73.32 59.62 1.32
N SER A 299 73.35 58.42 0.71
CA SER A 299 74.56 57.88 0.09
C SER A 299 75.05 58.76 -1.07
N ARG A 300 74.12 59.33 -1.86
CA ARG A 300 74.43 60.25 -2.97
C ARG A 300 74.95 61.60 -2.45
N TRP A 301 74.32 62.15 -1.40
CA TRP A 301 74.78 63.40 -0.78
C TRP A 301 76.19 63.27 -0.17
N ILE A 302 76.49 62.14 0.50
CA ILE A 302 77.85 61.88 1.02
C ILE A 302 78.88 61.86 -0.12
N GLU A 303 78.55 61.28 -1.27
CA GLU A 303 79.43 61.26 -2.45
C GLU A 303 79.59 62.65 -3.09
N GLU A 304 78.51 63.44 -3.15
CA GLU A 304 78.51 64.81 -3.67
C GLU A 304 79.29 65.79 -2.78
N ASP A 305 79.06 65.79 -1.47
CA ASP A 305 79.69 66.69 -0.49
C ASP A 305 81.21 66.46 -0.37
N MET A 306 81.64 65.20 -0.44
CA MET A 306 83.07 64.85 -0.39
C MET A 306 83.76 65.02 -1.76
N GLY A 307 83.01 65.09 -2.86
CA GLY A 307 83.52 65.40 -4.20
C GLY A 307 84.72 64.55 -4.65
N LYS A 308 85.88 65.19 -4.89
CA LYS A 308 87.12 64.51 -5.32
C LYS A 308 87.94 63.93 -4.16
N ASP A 309 87.59 64.24 -2.92
CA ASP A 309 88.33 63.84 -1.71
C ASP A 309 87.80 62.55 -1.08
N VAL A 310 86.82 61.87 -1.73
CA VAL A 310 86.36 60.54 -1.31
C VAL A 310 87.46 59.50 -1.52
N PRO A 311 87.96 58.85 -0.45
CA PRO A 311 88.88 57.71 -0.60
C PRO A 311 88.24 56.57 -1.39
N ASP A 312 88.99 55.92 -2.28
CA ASP A 312 88.46 54.88 -3.19
C ASP A 312 87.69 53.76 -2.47
N HIS A 313 88.16 53.35 -1.28
CA HIS A 313 87.49 52.32 -0.48
C HIS A 313 86.11 52.76 0.05
N ILE A 314 85.92 54.05 0.37
CA ILE A 314 84.61 54.59 0.80
C ILE A 314 83.65 54.66 -0.40
N ARG A 315 84.16 55.04 -1.58
CA ARG A 315 83.37 55.06 -2.83
C ARG A 315 82.83 53.68 -3.18
N GLU A 316 83.65 52.64 -3.03
CA GLU A 316 83.25 51.25 -3.26
C GLU A 316 82.16 50.80 -2.27
N PHE A 317 82.27 51.15 -0.99
CA PHE A 317 81.22 50.85 0.00
C PHE A 317 79.90 51.60 -0.26
N LEU A 318 79.94 52.87 -0.67
CA LEU A 318 78.74 53.62 -1.05
C LEU A 318 78.08 53.05 -2.31
N MET A 319 78.87 52.60 -3.28
CA MET A 319 78.36 51.90 -4.47
C MET A 319 77.73 50.55 -4.13
N LEU A 320 78.35 49.78 -3.22
CA LEU A 320 77.80 48.53 -2.72
C LEU A 320 76.46 48.76 -1.98
N MET A 321 76.39 49.78 -1.11
CA MET A 321 75.18 50.13 -0.38
C MET A 321 74.02 50.47 -1.32
N ARG A 322 74.25 51.33 -2.32
CA ARG A 322 73.25 51.66 -3.35
C ARG A 322 72.78 50.44 -4.13
N THR A 323 73.71 49.57 -4.53
CA THR A 323 73.38 48.32 -5.23
C THR A 323 72.49 47.42 -4.38
N ARG A 324 72.73 47.35 -3.07
CA ARG A 324 71.89 46.57 -2.14
C ARG A 324 70.51 47.20 -1.95
N VAL A 325 70.43 48.52 -1.83
CA VAL A 325 69.17 49.27 -1.74
C VAL A 325 68.30 49.04 -2.98
N HIS A 326 68.87 49.17 -4.20
CA HIS A 326 68.14 48.88 -5.43
C HIS A 326 67.67 47.42 -5.51
N ARG A 327 68.49 46.46 -5.07
CA ARG A 327 68.08 45.06 -5.02
C ARG A 327 66.90 44.84 -4.06
N MET A 328 66.89 45.51 -2.92
CA MET A 328 65.76 45.45 -1.97
C MET A 328 64.50 46.09 -2.55
N GLU A 329 64.62 47.24 -3.22
CA GLU A 329 63.48 47.89 -3.90
C GLU A 329 62.88 46.99 -5.00
N ASN A 330 63.73 46.31 -5.77
CA ASN A 330 63.31 45.34 -6.78
C ASN A 330 62.64 44.11 -6.18
N LEU A 331 63.15 43.58 -5.05
CA LEU A 331 62.53 42.46 -4.34
C LEU A 331 61.15 42.84 -3.76
N ILE A 332 61.03 44.02 -3.14
CA ILE A 332 59.76 44.52 -2.61
C ILE A 332 58.74 44.69 -3.76
N SER A 333 59.17 45.25 -4.88
CA SER A 333 58.32 45.43 -6.06
C SER A 333 57.90 44.07 -6.64
N GLY A 334 58.82 43.10 -6.74
CA GLY A 334 58.51 41.75 -7.21
C GLY A 334 57.53 40.98 -6.30
N ILE A 335 57.63 41.13 -4.97
CA ILE A 335 56.67 40.52 -4.03
C ILE A 335 55.28 41.14 -4.16
N LEU A 336 55.20 42.47 -4.36
CA LEU A 336 53.93 43.14 -4.64
C LEU A 336 53.30 42.66 -5.94
N ASP A 337 54.11 42.52 -6.99
CA ASP A 337 53.63 42.04 -8.27
C ASP A 337 53.13 40.60 -8.14
N LEU A 338 53.87 39.73 -7.44
CA LEU A 338 53.45 38.36 -7.14
C LEU A 338 52.15 38.30 -6.33
N ALA A 339 52.00 39.15 -5.31
CA ALA A 339 50.78 39.24 -4.53
C ALA A 339 49.58 39.65 -5.41
N ARG A 340 49.80 40.39 -6.51
CA ARG A 340 48.74 40.82 -7.45
C ARG A 340 48.45 39.81 -8.57
N ILE A 341 49.36 38.87 -8.86
CA ILE A 341 49.19 37.90 -9.96
C ILE A 341 47.94 37.03 -9.73
N GLY A 342 47.11 36.91 -10.77
CA GLY A 342 45.86 36.16 -10.76
C GLY A 342 44.60 36.97 -10.40
N ARG A 343 44.72 38.27 -10.12
CA ARG A 343 43.62 39.11 -9.61
C ARG A 343 43.15 40.21 -10.56
N THR A 344 43.96 40.58 -11.54
CA THR A 344 43.50 41.29 -12.74
C THR A 344 43.01 40.27 -13.76
N LYS A 345 41.70 40.25 -14.00
CA LYS A 345 41.13 39.61 -15.21
C LYS A 345 41.58 40.44 -16.41
N GLN A 346 42.76 40.15 -16.97
CA GLN A 346 43.06 40.58 -18.33
C GLN A 346 42.13 39.79 -19.25
N ALA A 347 41.54 40.47 -20.24
CA ALA A 347 40.70 39.82 -21.22
C ALA A 347 41.56 38.85 -22.03
N ASP A 348 41.06 37.63 -22.22
CA ASP A 348 41.71 36.68 -23.13
C ASP A 348 41.63 37.24 -24.56
N GLU A 349 42.77 37.61 -25.12
CA GLU A 349 42.89 38.09 -26.49
C GLU A 349 43.70 37.12 -27.36
N ARG A 350 43.39 37.08 -28.66
CA ARG A 350 44.16 36.28 -29.61
C ARG A 350 45.45 37.03 -29.96
N ILE A 351 46.58 36.47 -29.56
CA ILE A 351 47.90 37.07 -29.75
C ILE A 351 48.68 36.34 -30.85
N ASN A 352 49.32 37.09 -31.76
CA ASN A 352 50.27 36.52 -32.72
C ASN A 352 51.61 36.27 -32.03
N VAL A 353 51.89 35.01 -31.70
CA VAL A 353 53.09 34.59 -30.96
C VAL A 353 54.39 35.03 -31.65
N ARG A 354 54.41 35.10 -33.00
CA ARG A 354 55.62 35.51 -33.74
C ARG A 354 55.91 37.00 -33.57
N GLU A 355 54.88 37.85 -33.63
CA GLU A 355 55.03 39.29 -33.44
C GLU A 355 55.43 39.61 -32.00
N LEU A 356 54.77 38.98 -31.02
CA LEU A 356 55.10 39.12 -29.60
C LEU A 356 56.55 38.68 -29.31
N LEU A 357 57.00 37.55 -29.88
CA LEU A 357 58.38 37.11 -29.74
C LEU A 357 59.37 38.11 -30.35
N ASN A 358 59.09 38.66 -31.53
CA ASN A 358 59.96 39.65 -32.15
C ASN A 358 60.03 40.95 -31.31
N GLU A 359 58.90 41.39 -30.76
CA GLU A 359 58.84 42.56 -29.87
C GLU A 359 59.63 42.34 -28.58
N ILE A 360 59.50 41.16 -27.96
CA ILE A 360 60.27 40.80 -26.75
C ILE A 360 61.77 40.72 -27.07
N VAL A 361 62.14 40.11 -28.21
CA VAL A 361 63.55 39.99 -28.64
C VAL A 361 64.13 41.38 -28.91
N ASP A 362 63.41 42.24 -29.63
CA ASP A 362 63.84 43.62 -29.89
C ASP A 362 63.92 44.44 -28.58
N SER A 363 63.09 44.14 -27.58
CA SER A 363 63.14 44.77 -26.25
C SER A 363 64.31 44.31 -25.38
N LEU A 364 64.74 43.04 -25.47
CA LEU A 364 65.84 42.49 -24.67
C LEU A 364 67.22 42.75 -25.29
N ALA A 365 67.28 42.84 -26.61
CA ALA A 365 68.49 43.13 -27.36
C ALA A 365 68.16 44.07 -28.53
N PRO A 366 68.16 45.40 -28.30
CA PRO A 366 67.93 46.37 -29.37
C PRO A 366 68.96 46.14 -30.46
N ARG A 367 68.51 45.98 -31.71
CA ARG A 367 69.43 45.81 -32.84
C ARG A 367 70.37 47.02 -32.88
N PRO A 368 71.69 46.83 -33.00
CA PRO A 368 72.61 47.95 -33.10
C PRO A 368 72.19 48.80 -34.31
N VAL A 369 71.94 50.08 -34.07
CA VAL A 369 71.57 51.04 -35.10
C VAL A 369 72.66 51.03 -36.16
N SER A 370 72.34 50.53 -37.35
CA SER A 370 73.21 50.58 -38.51
C SER A 370 73.39 52.05 -38.94
N GLY A 371 74.36 52.73 -38.32
CA GLY A 371 74.64 54.14 -38.57
C GLY A 371 75.83 54.74 -37.84
N TRP A 372 76.51 54.01 -36.95
CA TRP A 372 77.77 54.49 -36.35
C TRP A 372 78.94 54.18 -37.28
N ASN A 373 79.25 55.19 -38.10
CA ASN A 373 80.43 55.25 -38.95
C ASN A 373 81.67 55.28 -38.05
N CYS A 374 82.34 54.14 -37.88
CA CYS A 374 83.64 54.06 -37.20
C CYS A 374 84.71 54.64 -38.14
N PRO A 375 85.37 55.77 -37.82
CA PRO A 375 86.39 56.33 -38.71
C PRO A 375 87.64 55.45 -38.67
N ARG A 376 87.99 54.86 -39.83
CA ARG A 376 89.30 54.25 -40.06
C ARG A 376 90.37 55.34 -39.98
N ILE A 377 91.10 55.39 -38.87
CA ILE A 377 92.44 55.98 -38.82
C ILE A 377 93.39 54.90 -38.28
N CYS A 378 93.95 54.10 -39.18
CA CYS A 378 95.25 53.46 -39.03
C CYS A 378 95.90 53.41 -40.44
N PRO A 379 97.10 53.99 -40.64
CA PRO A 379 97.81 53.97 -41.93
C PRO A 379 98.40 52.58 -42.25
N PRO A 380 98.95 52.40 -43.48
CA PRO A 380 99.27 51.09 -44.07
C PRO A 380 100.42 50.33 -43.39
#